data_AF-A0A929UJ92-F1
#
_entry.id   AF-A0A929UJ92-F1
#
_cell.length_a   1.000
_cell.length_b   1.000
_cell.length_c   1.000
_cell.angle_alpha   90.00
_cell.angle_beta   90.00
_cell.angle_gamma   90.00
#
_symmetry.space_group_name_H-M   'P 1'
#
loop_
_entity.id
_entity.type
_entity.pdbx_description
1 polymer ?
#
loop_
_entity_poly.entity_id
_entity_poly.type
_entity_poly.pdbx_seq_one_letter_code
_entity_poly.pdbx_strand_id
1 'polypeptide(L)'
;MAKWVYMFNEGNANMRELLGGKGANLAEMTNIGLPVPQGFTITTEACTQYYEDGRHINDEIMGQAMDGVKKMEEENGKKFGDLKNPLLVSVRSGARASMPGMMDTILNLGLNDEVVAAMIQGNPDPKFERFVYDSYRRFIQMFSDVVMEVGKKYFEQLIDKMKAEKGVHYDIDLDAKDLKKLAEQFKAEYK
;
A
#
# COMPACT_ATOMS: atom_id res chain seq x y z
N MET A 1 13.63 25.56 -5.56
CA MET A 1 12.82 24.33 -5.70
C MET A 1 12.34 23.96 -4.32
N ALA A 2 11.03 23.77 -4.18
CA ALA A 2 10.43 23.39 -2.91
C ALA A 2 10.68 21.90 -2.65
N LYS A 3 10.85 21.49 -1.39
CA LYS A 3 11.04 20.09 -1.03
C LYS A 3 9.69 19.50 -0.59
N TRP A 4 9.14 18.62 -1.42
CA TRP A 4 7.82 18.01 -1.27
C TRP A 4 7.87 16.62 -0.65
N VAL A 5 9.03 15.97 -0.68
CA VAL A 5 9.22 14.59 -0.19
C VAL A 5 10.40 14.52 0.77
N TYR A 6 10.18 13.86 1.91
CA TYR A 6 11.19 13.64 2.95
C TYR A 6 11.30 12.16 3.25
N MET A 7 12.50 11.60 3.09
CA MET A 7 12.82 10.29 3.67
C MET A 7 12.69 10.36 5.20
N PHE A 8 12.42 9.25 5.88
CA PHE A 8 12.25 9.29 7.34
C PHE A 8 13.49 9.83 8.08
N ASN A 9 14.70 9.57 7.58
CA ASN A 9 15.94 10.12 8.13
C ASN A 9 16.19 11.61 7.83
N GLU A 10 15.32 12.27 7.06
CA GLU A 10 15.40 13.71 6.74
C GLU A 10 14.41 14.55 7.57
N GLY A 11 13.52 13.91 8.32
CA GLY A 11 12.53 14.55 9.18
C GLY A 11 12.88 14.49 10.67
N ASN A 12 12.01 15.02 11.54
CA ASN A 12 12.03 14.81 12.99
C ASN A 12 10.68 15.19 13.63
N ALA A 13 10.53 14.96 14.94
CA ALA A 13 9.29 15.25 15.67
C ALA A 13 8.81 16.71 15.57
N ASN A 14 9.70 17.68 15.39
CA ASN A 14 9.34 19.10 15.32
C ASN A 14 8.72 19.49 13.98
N MET A 15 8.82 18.64 12.95
CA MET A 15 8.29 18.90 11.60
C MET A 15 6.83 18.46 11.45
N ARG A 16 6.07 18.39 12.55
CA ARG A 16 4.68 17.91 12.59
C ARG A 16 3.74 18.67 11.66
N GLU A 17 3.94 19.98 11.51
CA GLU A 17 3.13 20.79 10.60
C GLU A 17 3.37 20.40 9.13
N LEU A 18 4.61 20.07 8.78
CA LEU A 18 5.03 19.74 7.42
C LEU A 18 4.79 18.26 7.06
N LEU A 19 5.06 17.33 7.98
CA LEU A 19 5.03 15.88 7.75
C LEU A 19 3.75 15.20 8.31
N GLY A 20 2.91 15.97 9.01
CA GLY A 20 1.83 15.40 9.81
C GLY A 20 2.33 14.64 11.03
N GLY A 21 1.40 14.23 11.91
CA GLY A 21 1.74 13.52 13.14
C GLY A 21 2.39 12.16 12.92
N LYS A 22 1.95 11.41 11.90
CA LYS A 22 2.52 10.08 11.59
C LYS A 22 3.91 10.20 10.96
N GLY A 23 4.09 11.08 9.97
CA GLY A 23 5.38 11.26 9.30
C GLY A 23 6.46 11.78 10.25
N ALA A 24 6.12 12.76 11.09
CA ALA A 24 7.05 13.28 12.09
C ALA A 24 7.46 12.23 13.13
N ASN A 25 6.53 11.37 13.58
CA ASN A 25 6.84 10.28 14.51
C ASN A 25 7.67 9.18 13.85
N LEU A 26 7.39 8.81 12.59
CA LEU A 26 8.20 7.83 11.86
C LEU A 26 9.63 8.33 11.72
N ALA A 27 9.80 9.61 11.37
CA ALA A 27 11.11 10.24 11.29
C ALA A 27 11.84 10.23 12.64
N GLU A 28 11.16 10.59 13.73
CA GLU A 28 11.73 10.55 15.07
C GLU A 28 12.18 9.13 15.45
N MET A 29 11.31 8.13 15.23
CA MET A 29 11.62 6.73 15.51
C MET A 29 12.83 6.23 14.71
N THR A 30 12.93 6.61 13.43
CA THR A 30 14.10 6.32 12.59
C THR A 30 15.37 6.96 13.14
N ASN A 31 15.31 8.24 13.54
CA ASN A 31 16.48 8.97 14.04
C ASN A 31 17.01 8.45 15.39
N ILE A 32 16.13 7.94 16.26
CA ILE A 32 16.54 7.30 17.52
C ILE A 32 16.97 5.83 17.36
N GLY A 33 17.01 5.32 16.12
CA GLY A 33 17.53 3.99 15.81
C GLY A 33 16.55 2.83 16.05
N LEU A 34 15.23 3.10 16.13
CA LEU A 34 14.25 2.01 16.15
C LEU A 34 14.16 1.32 14.77
N PRO A 35 13.84 0.02 14.73
CA PRO A 35 13.75 -0.75 13.48
C PRO A 35 12.45 -0.39 12.71
N VAL A 36 12.40 0.82 12.18
CA VAL A 36 11.31 1.32 11.33
C VAL A 36 11.57 0.87 9.89
N PRO A 37 10.62 0.19 9.21
CA PRO A 37 10.71 -0.05 7.78
C PRO A 37 10.90 1.27 7.03
N GLN A 38 11.86 1.31 6.11
CA GLN A 38 12.22 2.53 5.41
C GLN A 38 11.08 3.08 4.57
N GLY A 39 11.06 4.40 4.40
CA GLY A 39 9.97 5.09 3.75
C GLY A 39 10.19 6.58 3.63
N PHE A 40 9.22 7.24 3.02
CA PHE A 40 9.18 8.69 2.89
C PHE A 40 7.79 9.25 3.19
N THR A 41 7.75 10.55 3.46
CA THR A 41 6.53 11.32 3.66
C THR A 41 6.42 12.38 2.57
N ILE A 42 5.25 12.46 1.92
CA ILE A 42 4.88 13.59 1.07
C ILE A 42 4.28 14.67 1.98
N THR A 43 4.76 15.91 1.86
CA THR A 43 4.44 16.96 2.83
C THR A 43 2.98 17.41 2.78
N THR A 44 2.51 18.05 3.86
CA THR A 44 1.20 18.71 3.89
C THR A 44 1.13 19.87 2.90
N GLU A 45 2.26 20.53 2.63
CA GLU A 45 2.35 21.59 1.62
C GLU A 45 2.15 21.05 0.21
N ALA A 46 2.65 19.84 -0.11
CA ALA A 46 2.37 19.18 -1.39
C ALA A 46 0.87 18.87 -1.56
N CYS A 47 0.16 18.59 -0.45
CA CYS A 47 -1.29 18.44 -0.46
C CYS A 47 -1.99 19.79 -0.74
N THR A 48 -1.54 20.89 -0.13
CA THR A 48 -2.04 22.23 -0.47
C THR A 48 -1.82 22.56 -1.93
N GLN A 49 -0.60 22.32 -2.45
CA GLN A 49 -0.26 22.56 -3.84
C GLN A 49 -1.14 21.75 -4.81
N TYR A 50 -1.42 20.47 -4.49
CA TYR A 50 -2.37 19.66 -5.26
C TYR A 50 -3.75 20.33 -5.40
N TYR A 51 -4.27 20.95 -4.34
CA TYR A 51 -5.54 21.67 -4.41
C TYR A 51 -5.44 22.99 -5.19
N GLU A 52 -4.34 23.72 -5.04
CA GLU A 52 -4.07 24.96 -5.80
C GLU A 52 -3.91 24.68 -7.30
N ASP A 53 -3.32 23.53 -7.65
CA ASP A 53 -3.16 23.04 -9.03
C ASP A 53 -4.45 22.41 -9.59
N GLY A 54 -5.61 22.65 -8.96
CA GLY A 54 -6.89 22.15 -9.45
C GLY A 54 -7.08 20.65 -9.29
N ARG A 55 -6.50 20.06 -8.23
CA ARG A 55 -6.49 18.61 -7.94
C ARG A 55 -5.66 17.80 -8.93
N HIS A 56 -4.55 18.38 -9.36
CA HIS A 56 -3.54 17.71 -10.19
C HIS A 56 -2.20 17.62 -9.44
N ILE A 57 -1.53 16.47 -9.56
CA ILE A 57 -0.17 16.31 -9.05
C ILE A 57 0.77 16.86 -10.12
N ASN A 58 1.52 17.91 -9.81
CA ASN A 58 2.49 18.48 -10.75
C ASN A 58 3.76 17.63 -10.88
N ASP A 59 4.53 17.91 -11.93
CA ASP A 59 5.74 17.16 -12.29
C ASP A 59 6.83 17.22 -11.22
N GLU A 60 6.93 18.31 -10.44
CA GLU A 60 7.94 18.44 -9.38
C GLU A 60 7.62 17.51 -8.20
N ILE A 61 6.35 17.47 -7.76
CA ILE A 61 5.89 16.56 -6.70
C ILE A 61 6.05 15.11 -7.15
N MET A 62 5.60 14.79 -8.38
CA MET A 62 5.72 13.44 -8.93
C MET A 62 7.17 13.00 -9.05
N GLY A 63 8.05 13.86 -9.57
CA GLY A 63 9.49 13.58 -9.68
C GLY A 63 10.12 13.26 -8.33
N GLN A 64 9.85 14.08 -7.31
CA GLN A 64 10.38 13.84 -5.96
C GLN A 64 9.81 12.56 -5.31
N ALA A 65 8.54 12.22 -5.58
CA ALA A 65 7.95 10.98 -5.09
C ALA A 65 8.63 9.76 -5.72
N MET A 66 8.91 9.81 -7.03
CA MET A 66 9.63 8.75 -7.73
C MET A 66 11.10 8.63 -7.27
N ASP A 67 11.76 9.75 -6.96
CA ASP A 67 13.08 9.73 -6.34
C ASP A 67 13.05 9.08 -4.95
N GLY A 68 11.99 9.34 -4.17
CA GLY A 68 11.74 8.68 -2.89
C GLY A 68 11.57 7.16 -3.04
N VAL A 69 10.81 6.72 -4.05
CA VAL A 69 10.67 5.28 -4.39
C VAL A 69 12.02 4.68 -4.73
N LYS A 70 12.79 5.32 -5.60
CA LYS A 70 14.13 4.85 -5.99
C LYS A 70 15.07 4.70 -4.78
N LYS A 71 15.07 5.65 -3.85
CA LYS A 71 15.86 5.54 -2.61
C LYS A 71 15.42 4.34 -1.77
N MET A 72 14.11 4.10 -1.63
CA MET A 72 13.61 2.90 -0.95
C MET A 72 14.05 1.61 -1.65
N GLU A 73 14.05 1.58 -2.98
CA GLU A 73 14.52 0.43 -3.75
C GLU A 73 16.00 0.11 -3.48
N GLU A 74 16.84 1.15 -3.48
CA GLU A 74 18.28 1.06 -3.21
C GLU A 74 18.55 0.52 -1.79
N GLU A 75 17.87 1.06 -0.78
CA GLU A 75 18.03 0.65 0.62
C GLU A 75 17.54 -0.78 0.89
N ASN A 76 16.45 -1.19 0.25
CA ASN A 76 15.87 -2.52 0.45
C ASN A 76 16.48 -3.60 -0.46
N GLY A 77 17.27 -3.21 -1.47
CA GLY A 77 17.76 -4.13 -2.51
C GLY A 77 16.63 -4.79 -3.32
N LYS A 78 15.47 -4.15 -3.37
CA LYS A 78 14.21 -4.61 -4.01
C LYS A 78 13.74 -3.55 -5.00
N LYS A 79 12.94 -3.94 -5.99
CA LYS A 79 12.41 -3.00 -6.99
C LYS A 79 10.90 -3.02 -7.07
N PHE A 80 10.29 -1.84 -7.15
CA PHE A 80 8.85 -1.67 -7.25
C PHE A 80 8.37 -2.20 -8.61
N GLY A 81 7.49 -3.21 -8.58
CA GLY A 81 7.00 -3.90 -9.78
C GLY A 81 7.98 -4.93 -10.39
N ASP A 82 9.08 -5.27 -9.72
CA ASP A 82 10.03 -6.27 -10.24
C ASP A 82 9.51 -7.71 -10.12
N LEU A 83 9.79 -8.52 -11.14
CA LEU A 83 9.32 -9.91 -11.27
C LEU A 83 10.31 -10.93 -10.69
N LYS A 84 11.30 -10.48 -9.93
CA LYS A 84 12.25 -11.36 -9.20
C LYS A 84 12.31 -11.03 -7.73
N ASN A 85 12.47 -9.76 -7.38
CA ASN A 85 12.57 -9.30 -6.00
C ASN A 85 11.71 -8.04 -5.78
N PRO A 86 10.37 -8.21 -5.77
CA PRO A 86 9.45 -7.09 -5.69
C PRO A 86 9.55 -6.33 -4.36
N LEU A 87 9.44 -5.01 -4.47
CA LEU A 87 9.15 -4.09 -3.38
C LEU A 87 7.64 -3.85 -3.32
N LEU A 88 7.05 -4.05 -2.15
CA LEU A 88 5.67 -3.69 -1.85
C LEU A 88 5.66 -2.58 -0.81
N VAL A 89 4.73 -1.64 -0.94
CA VAL A 89 4.63 -0.49 -0.03
C VAL A 89 3.25 -0.40 0.61
N SER A 90 3.20 0.30 1.75
CA SER A 90 1.95 0.74 2.36
C SER A 90 1.79 2.24 2.19
N VAL A 91 0.60 2.70 1.83
CA VAL A 91 0.25 4.12 1.74
C VAL A 91 -0.69 4.47 2.89
N ARG A 92 -0.32 5.49 3.68
CA ARG A 92 -1.04 5.85 4.91
C ARG A 92 -1.20 7.37 4.99
N SER A 93 -2.45 7.82 5.14
CA SER A 93 -2.75 9.23 5.36
C SER A 93 -2.20 9.72 6.71
N GLY A 94 -1.72 10.96 6.76
CA GLY A 94 -1.20 11.59 7.96
C GLY A 94 -1.41 13.09 7.95
N ALA A 95 -2.35 13.59 8.76
CA ALA A 95 -2.57 15.02 8.96
C ALA A 95 -1.84 15.56 10.19
N ARG A 96 -1.83 16.90 10.34
CA ARG A 96 -1.28 17.64 11.49
C ARG A 96 -1.99 17.25 12.79
N ALA A 97 -3.32 17.20 12.74
CA ALA A 97 -4.19 16.70 13.79
C ALA A 97 -4.82 15.36 13.38
N SER A 98 -5.11 14.52 14.36
CA SER A 98 -5.84 13.27 14.10
C SER A 98 -7.27 13.61 13.67
N MET A 99 -7.60 13.31 12.42
CA MET A 99 -8.94 13.53 11.87
C MET A 99 -9.62 12.17 11.65
N PRO A 100 -10.75 11.88 12.34
CA PRO A 100 -11.64 10.79 11.94
C PRO A 100 -12.12 11.01 10.49
N GLY A 101 -12.12 9.96 9.67
CA GLY A 101 -12.57 10.02 8.27
C GLY A 101 -11.49 10.37 7.23
N MET A 102 -10.21 10.37 7.59
CA MET A 102 -9.13 10.39 6.58
C MET A 102 -9.08 9.06 5.81
N MET A 103 -8.57 9.13 4.57
CA MET A 103 -8.35 7.97 3.70
C MET A 103 -7.71 6.80 4.45
N ASP A 104 -8.31 5.63 4.31
CA ASP A 104 -7.87 4.40 4.97
C ASP A 104 -6.50 3.94 4.47
N THR A 105 -5.85 3.08 5.25
CA THR A 105 -4.53 2.54 4.91
C THR A 105 -4.63 1.52 3.79
N ILE A 106 -3.77 1.65 2.78
CA ILE A 106 -3.59 0.64 1.73
C ILE A 106 -2.30 -0.11 2.03
N LEU A 107 -2.37 -1.44 2.11
CA LEU A 107 -1.21 -2.32 2.23
C LEU A 107 -0.98 -3.05 0.91
N ASN A 108 0.23 -3.59 0.73
CA ASN A 108 0.62 -4.43 -0.40
C ASN A 108 0.53 -3.75 -1.79
N LEU A 109 0.64 -2.42 -1.83
CA LEU A 109 0.67 -1.70 -3.10
C LEU A 109 1.93 -2.10 -3.86
N GLY A 110 1.75 -2.49 -5.12
CA GLY A 110 2.77 -3.11 -5.97
C GLY A 110 2.43 -4.55 -6.39
N LEU A 111 1.44 -5.19 -5.77
CA LEU A 111 0.94 -6.48 -6.24
C LEU A 111 0.17 -6.34 -7.55
N ASN A 112 0.48 -7.22 -8.50
CA ASN A 112 -0.26 -7.46 -9.74
C ASN A 112 -0.13 -8.95 -10.11
N ASP A 113 -0.76 -9.38 -11.21
CA ASP A 113 -0.76 -10.79 -11.62
C ASP A 113 0.66 -11.34 -11.85
N GLU A 114 1.54 -10.54 -12.46
CA GLU A 114 2.92 -10.93 -12.76
C GLU A 114 3.77 -11.00 -11.50
N VAL A 115 3.66 -10.01 -10.61
CA VAL A 115 4.36 -9.95 -9.32
C VAL A 115 3.92 -11.09 -8.40
N VAL A 116 2.63 -11.41 -8.36
CA VAL A 116 2.09 -12.54 -7.60
C VAL A 116 2.68 -13.86 -8.10
N ALA A 117 2.66 -14.07 -9.43
CA ALA A 117 3.25 -15.26 -10.04
C ALA A 117 4.75 -15.36 -9.75
N ALA A 118 5.48 -14.25 -9.86
CA ALA A 118 6.90 -14.15 -9.55
C ALA A 118 7.22 -14.46 -8.09
N MET A 119 6.43 -13.95 -7.14
CA MET A 119 6.64 -14.23 -5.71
C MET A 119 6.49 -15.73 -5.41
N ILE A 120 5.49 -16.37 -6.00
CA ILE A 120 5.21 -17.80 -5.80
C ILE A 120 6.28 -18.66 -6.50
N GLN A 121 6.83 -18.19 -7.62
CA GLN A 121 7.80 -18.94 -8.40
C GLN A 121 9.03 -19.33 -7.57
N GLY A 122 9.34 -20.63 -7.56
CA GLY A 122 10.49 -21.17 -6.83
C GLY A 122 10.29 -21.34 -5.33
N ASN A 123 9.10 -21.00 -4.79
CA ASN A 123 8.73 -21.32 -3.42
C ASN A 123 7.73 -22.50 -3.39
N PRO A 124 8.14 -23.70 -2.92
CA PRO A 124 7.27 -24.86 -2.92
C PRO A 124 6.30 -24.92 -1.72
N ASP A 125 6.35 -23.97 -0.78
CA ASP A 125 5.48 -23.99 0.40
C ASP A 125 4.03 -23.59 0.03
N PRO A 126 3.05 -24.51 0.13
CA PRO A 126 1.65 -24.20 -0.19
C PRO A 126 1.05 -23.11 0.72
N LYS A 127 1.58 -22.92 1.94
CA LYS A 127 1.15 -21.83 2.82
C LYS A 127 1.61 -20.47 2.30
N PHE A 128 2.77 -20.42 1.64
CA PHE A 128 3.27 -19.21 1.02
C PHE A 128 2.42 -18.82 -0.20
N GLU A 129 2.07 -19.79 -1.05
CA GLU A 129 1.14 -19.55 -2.18
C GLU A 129 -0.20 -18.99 -1.68
N ARG A 130 -0.77 -19.60 -0.63
CA ARG A 130 -1.99 -19.11 0.02
C ARG A 130 -1.81 -17.68 0.54
N PHE A 131 -0.70 -17.38 1.22
CA PHE A 131 -0.40 -16.05 1.75
C PHE A 131 -0.32 -14.97 0.65
N VAL A 132 0.31 -15.28 -0.48
CA VAL A 132 0.44 -14.32 -1.59
C VAL A 132 -0.94 -14.03 -2.19
N TYR A 133 -1.77 -15.04 -2.44
CA TYR A 133 -3.13 -14.81 -2.96
C TYR A 133 -4.04 -14.14 -1.92
N ASP A 134 -3.91 -14.43 -0.61
CA ASP A 134 -4.65 -13.71 0.42
C ASP A 134 -4.26 -12.22 0.46
N SER A 135 -2.96 -11.94 0.34
CA SER A 135 -2.44 -10.57 0.28
C SER A 135 -2.94 -9.85 -0.96
N TYR A 136 -3.01 -10.55 -2.09
CA TYR A 136 -3.46 -9.98 -3.36
C TYR A 136 -4.95 -9.67 -3.39
N ARG A 137 -5.81 -10.62 -2.97
CA ARG A 137 -7.27 -10.37 -2.88
C ARG A 137 -7.59 -9.24 -1.89
N ARG A 138 -6.85 -9.14 -0.78
CA ARG A 138 -6.97 -8.02 0.18
C ARG A 138 -6.51 -6.71 -0.43
N PHE A 139 -5.40 -6.70 -1.18
CA PHE A 139 -4.92 -5.51 -1.87
C PHE A 139 -5.98 -4.98 -2.84
N ILE A 140 -6.54 -5.85 -3.69
CA ILE A 140 -7.59 -5.48 -4.65
C ILE A 140 -8.78 -4.87 -3.90
N GLN A 141 -9.26 -5.53 -2.84
CA GLN A 141 -10.37 -5.03 -2.02
C GLN A 141 -10.07 -3.65 -1.40
N MET A 142 -8.90 -3.48 -0.76
CA MET A 142 -8.50 -2.21 -0.13
C MET A 142 -8.34 -1.10 -1.17
N PHE A 143 -7.69 -1.39 -2.30
CA PHE A 143 -7.47 -0.40 -3.36
C PHE A 143 -8.80 0.01 -4.01
N SER A 144 -9.68 -0.95 -4.28
CA SER A 144 -11.01 -0.69 -4.83
C SER A 144 -11.88 0.16 -3.89
N ASP A 145 -11.88 -0.12 -2.60
CA ASP A 145 -12.69 0.63 -1.62
C ASP A 145 -12.13 2.04 -1.41
N VAL A 146 -10.81 2.17 -1.25
CA VAL A 146 -10.16 3.43 -0.82
C VAL A 146 -9.82 4.38 -1.97
N VAL A 147 -9.38 3.85 -3.11
CA VAL A 147 -8.93 4.65 -4.26
C VAL A 147 -10.01 4.78 -5.32
N MET A 148 -10.75 3.69 -5.58
CA MET A 148 -11.77 3.65 -6.62
C MET A 148 -13.19 3.90 -6.09
N GLU A 149 -13.35 4.02 -4.76
CA GLU A 149 -14.64 4.21 -4.09
C GLU A 149 -15.69 3.13 -4.41
N VAL A 150 -15.22 1.92 -4.73
CA VAL A 150 -16.07 0.73 -4.97
C VAL A 150 -16.34 0.07 -3.63
N GLY A 151 -17.57 0.26 -3.13
CA GLY A 151 -17.93 -0.11 -1.76
C GLY A 151 -17.61 -1.57 -1.37
N LYS A 152 -16.90 -1.72 -0.25
CA LYS A 152 -16.46 -2.99 0.35
C LYS A 152 -17.50 -4.12 0.41
N LYS A 153 -18.78 -3.79 0.57
CA LYS A 153 -19.88 -4.74 0.77
C LYS A 153 -19.95 -5.80 -0.33
N TYR A 154 -19.63 -5.44 -1.57
CA TYR A 154 -19.68 -6.37 -2.70
C TYR A 154 -18.59 -7.45 -2.59
N PHE A 155 -17.37 -7.07 -2.23
CA PHE A 155 -16.27 -8.01 -2.04
C PHE A 155 -16.55 -9.01 -0.90
N GLU A 156 -17.19 -8.55 0.18
CA GLU A 156 -17.60 -9.43 1.28
C GLU A 156 -18.65 -10.46 0.83
N GLN A 157 -19.60 -10.07 -0.03
CA GLN A 157 -20.59 -11.00 -0.59
C GLN A 157 -19.95 -12.10 -1.44
N LEU A 158 -18.91 -11.78 -2.20
CA LEU A 158 -18.15 -12.76 -2.98
C LEU A 158 -17.40 -13.75 -2.07
N ILE A 159 -16.77 -13.26 -1.00
CA ILE A 159 -16.10 -14.12 0.00
C ILE A 159 -17.11 -15.05 0.66
N ASP A 160 -18.24 -14.51 1.14
CA ASP A 160 -19.28 -15.30 1.81
C ASP A 160 -19.89 -16.36 0.88
N LYS A 161 -20.10 -16.01 -0.40
CA LYS A 161 -20.53 -16.97 -1.43
C LYS A 161 -19.51 -18.10 -1.59
N MET A 162 -18.22 -17.78 -1.69
CA MET A 162 -17.18 -18.81 -1.82
C MET A 162 -17.09 -19.71 -0.59
N LYS A 163 -17.17 -19.15 0.62
CA LYS A 163 -17.19 -19.93 1.86
C LYS A 163 -18.38 -20.89 1.89
N ALA A 164 -19.56 -20.43 1.49
CA ALA A 164 -20.76 -21.26 1.39
C ALA A 164 -20.62 -22.38 0.34
N GLU A 165 -20.09 -22.08 -0.85
CA GLU A 165 -19.80 -23.08 -1.90
C GLU A 165 -18.80 -24.15 -1.42
N LYS A 166 -17.88 -23.77 -0.54
CA LYS A 166 -16.85 -24.66 0.02
C LYS A 166 -17.26 -25.36 1.32
N GLY A 167 -18.40 -24.99 1.90
CA GLY A 167 -18.86 -25.52 3.18
C GLY A 167 -17.93 -25.16 4.36
N VAL A 168 -17.24 -24.02 4.29
CA VAL A 168 -16.35 -23.53 5.35
C VAL A 168 -16.93 -22.29 6.04
N HIS A 169 -16.44 -21.97 7.24
CA HIS A 169 -16.97 -20.86 8.04
C HIS A 169 -16.03 -19.65 8.08
N TYR A 170 -14.72 -19.87 8.04
CA TYR A 170 -13.73 -18.81 8.20
C TYR A 170 -12.90 -18.61 6.93
N ASP A 171 -12.49 -17.37 6.66
CA ASP A 171 -11.55 -17.04 5.57
C ASP A 171 -10.23 -17.84 5.66
N ILE A 172 -9.82 -18.22 6.88
CA ILE A 172 -8.61 -19.01 7.09
C ILE A 172 -8.70 -20.41 6.48
N ASP A 173 -9.92 -20.94 6.33
CA ASP A 173 -10.20 -22.26 5.82
C ASP A 173 -10.17 -22.32 4.27
N LEU A 174 -10.10 -21.17 3.59
CA LEU A 174 -9.95 -21.10 2.14
C LEU A 174 -8.50 -21.40 1.72
N ASP A 175 -8.35 -22.25 0.71
CA ASP A 175 -7.06 -22.64 0.16
C ASP A 175 -6.51 -21.63 -0.87
N ALA A 176 -5.29 -21.85 -1.38
CA ALA A 176 -4.66 -20.95 -2.35
C ALA A 176 -5.45 -20.83 -3.67
N LYS A 177 -6.09 -21.91 -4.14
CA LYS A 177 -6.85 -21.90 -5.40
C LYS A 177 -8.13 -21.08 -5.23
N ASP A 178 -8.75 -21.17 -4.07
CA ASP A 178 -9.93 -20.41 -3.70
C ASP A 178 -9.61 -18.92 -3.63
N LEU A 179 -8.52 -18.55 -2.94
CA LEU A 179 -8.09 -17.17 -2.87
C LEU A 179 -7.66 -16.59 -4.22
N LYS A 180 -7.04 -17.40 -5.09
CA LYS A 180 -6.77 -17.02 -6.48
C LYS A 180 -8.06 -16.72 -7.25
N LYS A 181 -9.06 -17.61 -7.15
CA LYS A 181 -10.37 -17.43 -7.79
C LYS A 181 -11.09 -16.19 -7.24
N LEU A 182 -11.00 -15.90 -5.94
CA LEU A 182 -11.50 -14.64 -5.37
C LEU A 182 -10.79 -13.42 -5.96
N ALA A 183 -9.45 -13.45 -6.06
CA ALA A 183 -8.71 -12.34 -6.67
C ALA A 183 -9.16 -12.09 -8.13
N GLU A 184 -9.40 -13.14 -8.91
CA GLU A 184 -9.94 -13.04 -10.27
C GLU A 184 -11.36 -12.45 -10.29
N GLN A 185 -12.25 -12.89 -9.38
CA GLN A 185 -13.58 -12.32 -9.24
C GLN A 185 -13.53 -10.84 -8.83
N PHE A 186 -12.63 -10.46 -7.91
CA PHE A 186 -12.48 -9.08 -7.45
C PHE A 186 -11.99 -8.17 -8.58
N LYS A 187 -11.06 -8.65 -9.41
CA LYS A 187 -10.61 -7.94 -10.62
C LYS A 187 -11.70 -7.82 -11.69
N ALA A 188 -12.70 -8.70 -11.73
CA ALA A 188 -13.79 -8.57 -12.69
C ALA A 188 -14.68 -7.36 -12.38
N GLU A 189 -14.79 -7.00 -11.10
CA GLU A 189 -15.51 -5.82 -10.61
C GLU A 189 -14.71 -4.52 -10.75
N TYR A 190 -13.41 -4.63 -11.01
CA TYR A 190 -12.48 -3.52 -11.21
C TYR A 190 -12.66 -2.83 -12.57
N LYS A 191 -13.52 -3.35 -13.47
CA LYS A 191 -13.70 -2.84 -14.83
C LYS A 191 -14.76 -1.77 -14.97
#